data_AF-A0A0U5BBN9-F1
#
_entry.id   AF-A0A0U5BBN9-F1
#
_cell.length_a   1.000
_cell.length_b   1.000
_cell.length_c   1.000
_cell.angle_alpha   90.00
_cell.angle_beta   90.00
_cell.angle_gamma   90.00
#
_symmetry.space_group_name_H-M   'P 1'
#
loop_
_entity.id
_entity.type
_entity.pdbx_description
1 polymer ?
#
loop_
_entity_poly.entity_id
_entity_poly.type
_entity_poly.pdbx_seq_one_letter_code
_entity_poly.pdbx_strand_id
1 'polypeptide(L)'
;MKTTEPIVCQTIPDHLYRSQYWRPIIYLFTQHELLSQYIHLVDFKGEQIEIAKLKRAARAWSPAEKFMLNLALNCFNDHNKVNLGDMDYLDSDNKEMVFEALHLRYSGR
;
A
#
# COMPACT_ATOMS: atom_id res chain seq x y z
N MET A 1 -22.68 13.03 11.62
CA MET A 1 -22.86 12.56 10.23
C MET A 1 -21.48 12.31 9.65
N LYS A 2 -21.12 11.05 9.36
CA LYS A 2 -19.90 10.75 8.62
C LYS A 2 -20.28 10.77 7.14
N THR A 3 -19.80 11.78 6.42
CA THR A 3 -19.95 11.87 4.97
C THR A 3 -19.06 10.79 4.37
N THR A 4 -19.64 9.66 4.01
CA THR A 4 -18.96 8.66 3.18
C THR A 4 -18.96 9.22 1.77
N GLU A 5 -17.85 9.86 1.38
CA GLU A 5 -17.61 10.24 -0.01
C GLU A 5 -17.65 8.97 -0.88
N PRO A 6 -18.22 9.05 -2.10
CA PRO A 6 -18.28 7.89 -2.99
C PRO A 6 -16.86 7.41 -3.28
N ILE A 7 -16.67 6.09 -3.31
CA ILE A 7 -15.42 5.45 -3.72
C ILE A 7 -15.14 5.92 -5.15
N VAL A 8 -14.25 6.91 -5.29
CA VAL A 8 -13.81 7.39 -6.59
C VAL A 8 -13.12 6.21 -7.25
N CYS A 9 -13.70 5.70 -8.33
CA CYS A 9 -13.04 4.74 -9.20
C CYS A 9 -11.91 5.51 -9.91
N GLN A 10 -10.78 5.67 -9.23
CA GLN A 10 -9.66 6.44 -9.73
C GLN A 10 -9.08 5.70 -10.93
N THR A 11 -9.09 6.34 -12.09
CA THR A 11 -8.36 5.84 -13.26
C THR A 11 -6.87 5.89 -12.97
N ILE A 12 -6.23 4.71 -12.88
CA ILE A 12 -4.79 4.57 -12.69
C ILE A 12 -4.10 4.75 -14.05
N PRO A 13 -3.20 5.74 -14.22
CA PRO A 13 -2.48 5.93 -15.47
C PRO A 13 -1.63 4.71 -15.86
N ASP A 14 -1.61 4.36 -17.16
CA ASP A 14 -0.98 3.14 -17.67
C ASP A 14 0.52 3.02 -17.35
N HIS A 15 1.24 4.15 -17.30
CA HIS A 15 2.67 4.13 -17.02
C HIS A 15 2.98 3.70 -15.58
N LEU A 16 2.05 3.86 -14.64
CA LEU A 16 2.24 3.44 -13.25
C LEU A 16 2.31 1.92 -13.11
N TYR A 17 1.61 1.17 -13.96
CA TYR A 17 1.72 -0.30 -14.02
C TYR A 17 3.09 -0.78 -14.49
N ARG A 18 3.93 0.10 -15.04
CA ARG A 18 5.32 -0.20 -15.41
C ARG A 18 6.33 0.32 -14.40
N SER A 19 5.90 1.13 -13.42
CA SER A 19 6.80 1.71 -12.42
C SER A 19 7.09 0.73 -11.29
N GLN A 20 8.37 0.52 -11.00
CA GLN A 20 8.82 -0.27 -9.85
C GLN A 20 8.40 0.30 -8.49
N TYR A 21 8.02 1.58 -8.41
CA TYR A 21 7.54 2.22 -7.17
C TYR A 21 6.03 2.10 -7.02
N TRP A 22 5.30 2.18 -8.13
CA TRP A 22 3.84 2.22 -8.12
C TRP A 22 3.18 0.85 -8.25
N ARG A 23 3.78 -0.13 -8.94
CA ARG A 23 3.20 -1.48 -9.05
C ARG A 23 2.89 -2.11 -7.68
N PRO A 24 3.80 -2.09 -6.68
CA PRO A 24 3.50 -2.63 -5.35
C PRO A 24 2.38 -1.85 -4.64
N ILE A 25 2.33 -0.52 -4.81
CA ILE A 25 1.27 0.32 -4.25
C ILE A 25 -0.08 -0.05 -4.84
N ILE A 26 -0.18 -0.09 -6.18
CA ILE A 26 -1.40 -0.45 -6.89
C ILE A 26 -1.87 -1.84 -6.44
N TYR A 27 -0.97 -2.83 -6.41
CA TYR A 27 -1.30 -4.19 -6.00
C TYR A 27 -1.83 -4.22 -4.55
N LEU A 28 -1.06 -3.71 -3.58
CA LEU A 28 -1.44 -3.77 -2.17
C LEU A 28 -2.73 -2.99 -1.87
N PHE A 29 -2.90 -1.79 -2.43
CA PHE A 29 -4.10 -0.97 -2.21
C PHE A 29 -5.33 -1.43 -3.02
N THR A 30 -5.19 -2.38 -3.96
CA THR A 30 -6.35 -2.95 -4.66
C THR A 30 -6.72 -4.36 -4.19
N GLN A 31 -5.77 -5.11 -3.63
CA GLN A 31 -6.00 -6.50 -3.20
C GLN A 31 -6.21 -6.66 -1.69
N HIS A 32 -5.56 -5.83 -0.85
CA HIS A 32 -5.66 -5.98 0.60
C HIS A 32 -6.95 -5.33 1.14
N GLU A 33 -7.72 -6.09 1.92
CA GLU A 33 -9.04 -5.67 2.42
C GLU A 33 -9.00 -4.31 3.13
N LEU A 34 -8.12 -4.13 4.11
CA LEU A 34 -8.01 -2.85 4.82
C LEU A 34 -7.42 -1.73 3.96
N LEU A 35 -6.28 -1.93 3.30
CA LEU A 35 -5.63 -0.87 2.51
C LEU A 35 -6.53 -0.33 1.40
N SER A 36 -7.35 -1.18 0.77
CA SER A 36 -8.30 -0.76 -0.25
C SER A 36 -9.32 0.27 0.23
N GLN A 37 -9.71 0.23 1.50
CA GLN A 37 -10.59 1.23 2.11
C GLN A 37 -9.93 2.63 2.17
N TYR A 38 -8.60 2.69 2.10
CA TYR A 38 -7.81 3.91 2.13
C TYR A 38 -7.24 4.32 0.76
N ILE A 39 -7.68 3.69 -0.34
CA ILE A 39 -7.20 4.02 -1.69
C ILE A 39 -7.47 5.48 -2.09
N HIS A 40 -8.48 6.12 -1.49
CA HIS A 40 -8.77 7.54 -1.67
C HIS A 40 -7.66 8.48 -1.16
N LEU A 41 -6.70 7.98 -0.37
CA LEU A 41 -5.51 8.69 0.08
C LEU A 41 -4.31 8.53 -0.85
N VAL A 42 -4.49 7.79 -1.97
CA VAL A 42 -3.51 7.62 -3.03
C VAL A 42 -4.03 8.41 -4.24
N ASP A 43 -3.29 9.43 -4.66
CA ASP A 43 -3.56 10.17 -5.88
C ASP A 43 -2.70 9.60 -7.01
N PHE A 44 -3.28 8.71 -7.81
CA PHE A 44 -2.57 8.11 -8.93
C PHE A 44 -2.31 9.10 -10.08
N LYS A 45 -3.10 10.18 -10.22
CA LYS A 45 -2.90 11.15 -11.30
C LYS A 45 -1.81 12.16 -10.95
N GLY A 46 -1.82 12.63 -9.71
CA GLY A 46 -0.77 13.50 -9.16
C GLY A 46 0.49 12.74 -8.74
N GLU A 47 0.45 11.40 -8.75
CA GLU A 47 1.52 10.53 -8.28
C GLU A 47 1.94 10.86 -6.84
N GLN A 48 0.95 11.00 -5.95
CA GLN A 48 1.16 11.35 -4.55
C GLN A 48 0.43 10.41 -3.61
N ILE A 49 0.99 10.24 -2.42
CA ILE A 49 0.39 9.46 -1.33
C ILE A 49 0.31 10.36 -0.10
N GLU A 50 -0.87 10.41 0.52
CA GLU A 50 -1.13 11.14 1.75
C GLU A 50 -0.59 10.38 2.98
N ILE A 51 0.73 10.20 3.04
CA ILE A 51 1.44 9.35 4.01
C ILE A 51 1.08 9.71 5.45
N ALA A 52 0.99 11.00 5.78
CA ALA A 52 0.67 11.44 7.13
C ALA A 52 -0.75 11.02 7.55
N LYS A 53 -1.72 11.08 6.63
CA LYS A 53 -3.10 10.66 6.87
C LYS A 53 -3.19 9.14 7.05
N LEU A 54 -2.48 8.38 6.21
CA LEU A 54 -2.39 6.91 6.32
C LEU A 54 -1.76 6.48 7.65
N LYS A 55 -0.61 7.04 8.02
CA LYS A 55 0.04 6.73 9.31
C LYS A 55 -0.82 7.10 10.51
N ARG A 56 -1.61 8.18 10.41
CA ARG A 56 -2.56 8.57 11.45
C ARG A 56 -3.71 7.57 11.57
N ALA A 57 -4.27 7.13 10.45
CA ALA A 57 -5.31 6.09 10.44
C ALA A 57 -4.78 4.78 11.02
N ALA A 58 -3.54 4.41 10.66
CA ALA A 58 -2.92 3.17 11.09
C ALA A 58 -2.56 3.09 12.57
N ARG A 59 -2.72 4.15 13.37
CA ARG A 59 -2.40 4.12 14.81
C ARG A 59 -3.13 3.01 15.55
N ALA A 60 -4.41 2.81 15.22
CA ALA A 60 -5.29 1.83 15.86
C ALA A 60 -5.30 0.45 15.17
N TRP A 61 -4.56 0.28 14.07
CA TRP A 61 -4.52 -1.00 13.34
C TRP A 61 -3.70 -2.04 14.09
N SER A 62 -3.93 -3.31 13.74
CA SER A 62 -3.13 -4.44 14.19
C SER A 62 -1.67 -4.35 13.73
N PRO A 63 -0.75 -5.10 14.36
CA PRO A 63 0.64 -5.19 13.90
C PRO A 63 0.77 -5.62 12.43
N ALA A 64 -0.02 -6.62 12.00
CA ALA A 64 -0.03 -7.12 10.62
C ALA A 64 -0.43 -6.02 9.61
N GLU A 65 -1.53 -5.32 9.87
CA GLU A 65 -2.01 -4.24 8.99
C GLU A 65 -1.03 -3.05 8.95
N LYS A 66 -0.42 -2.72 10.09
CA LYS A 66 0.65 -1.72 10.16
C LYS A 66 1.85 -2.12 9.31
N PHE A 67 2.22 -3.41 9.37
CA PHE A 67 3.30 -3.95 8.55
C PHE A 67 2.96 -3.80 7.05
N MET A 68 1.77 -4.20 6.62
CA MET A 68 1.33 -4.07 5.23
C MET A 68 1.40 -2.63 4.72
N LEU A 69 0.95 -1.65 5.51
CA LEU A 69 1.08 -0.24 5.16
C LEU A 69 2.54 0.22 5.09
N ASN A 70 3.34 -0.12 6.10
CA ASN A 70 4.74 0.28 6.14
C ASN A 70 5.51 -0.30 4.95
N LEU A 71 5.22 -1.54 4.55
CA LEU A 71 5.78 -2.17 3.36
C LEU A 71 5.39 -1.44 2.09
N ALA A 72 4.11 -1.12 1.91
CA ALA A 72 3.64 -0.35 0.75
C ALA A 72 4.40 0.99 0.67
N LEU A 73 4.45 1.72 1.78
CA LEU A 73 5.14 3.01 1.86
C LEU A 73 6.65 2.90 1.65
N ASN A 74 7.28 1.80 2.08
CA ASN A 74 8.69 1.52 1.79
C ASN A 74 8.92 1.34 0.29
N CYS A 75 8.07 0.54 -0.38
CA CYS A 75 8.15 0.32 -1.82
C CYS A 75 8.00 1.63 -2.62
N PHE A 76 7.22 2.59 -2.12
CA PHE A 76 7.00 3.86 -2.80
C PHE A 76 8.18 4.82 -2.70
N ASN A 77 8.81 4.99 -1.53
CA ASN A 77 9.81 6.05 -1.37
C ASN A 77 11.05 5.74 -0.51
N ASP A 78 11.33 4.47 -0.18
CA ASP A 78 12.49 3.95 0.57
C ASP A 78 12.79 4.62 1.96
N HIS A 79 12.20 5.78 2.26
CA HIS A 79 12.33 6.52 3.51
C HIS A 79 11.56 5.86 4.65
N ASN A 80 10.54 5.07 4.33
CA ASN A 80 9.80 4.31 5.33
C ASN A 80 10.54 3.00 5.60
N LYS A 81 11.24 2.91 6.73
CA LYS A 81 11.91 1.67 7.13
C LYS A 81 10.87 0.61 7.51
N VAL A 82 11.13 -0.62 7.09
CA VAL A 82 10.34 -1.81 7.43
C VAL A 82 11.25 -2.78 8.13
N ASN A 83 10.82 -3.31 9.27
CA ASN A 83 11.48 -4.43 9.92
C ASN A 83 10.87 -5.73 9.38
N LEU A 84 11.62 -6.49 8.60
CA LEU A 84 11.11 -7.75 8.04
C LEU A 84 10.81 -8.81 9.11
N GLY A 85 11.37 -8.70 10.32
CA GLY A 85 10.98 -9.57 11.44
C GLY A 85 9.51 -9.41 11.83
N ASP A 86 8.89 -8.27 11.54
CA ASP A 86 7.46 -8.06 11.79
C ASP A 86 6.56 -8.85 10.81
N MET A 87 7.15 -9.54 9.80
CA MET A 87 6.41 -10.50 8.96
C MET A 87 5.87 -11.70 9.76
N ASP A 88 6.40 -11.97 10.95
CA ASP A 88 5.93 -13.06 11.81
C ASP A 88 4.47 -12.86 12.27
N TYR A 89 3.97 -11.62 12.26
CA TYR A 89 2.58 -11.30 12.60
C TYR A 89 1.58 -11.60 11.47
N LEU A 90 2.07 -11.91 10.26
CA LEU A 90 1.22 -12.11 9.09
C LEU A 90 0.70 -13.55 9.00
N ASP A 91 -0.55 -13.68 8.56
CA ASP A 91 -1.11 -14.93 8.06
C ASP A 91 -0.53 -15.31 6.69
N SER A 92 -0.94 -16.45 6.15
CA SER A 92 -0.49 -16.95 4.84
C SER A 92 -0.78 -15.96 3.72
N ASP A 93 -1.96 -15.38 3.74
CA ASP A 93 -2.50 -14.59 2.63
C ASP A 93 -1.77 -13.24 2.55
N ASN A 94 -1.56 -12.60 3.70
CA ASN A 94 -0.76 -11.38 3.76
C ASN A 94 0.71 -11.65 3.41
N LYS A 95 1.29 -12.80 3.80
CA LYS A 95 2.65 -13.17 3.39
C LYS A 95 2.77 -13.29 1.88
N GLU A 96 1.81 -13.93 1.22
CA GLU A 96 1.78 -14.02 -0.24
C GLU A 96 1.72 -12.64 -0.90
N MET A 97 0.85 -11.75 -0.41
CA MET A 97 0.78 -10.38 -0.90
C MET A 97 2.10 -9.61 -0.71
N VAL A 98 2.79 -9.81 0.42
CA VAL A 98 4.10 -9.20 0.68
C VAL A 98 5.13 -9.67 -0.33
N PHE A 99 5.21 -10.98 -0.58
CA PHE A 99 6.15 -11.53 -1.54
C PHE A 99 5.86 -11.06 -2.97
N GLU A 100 4.59 -11.01 -3.37
CA GLU A 100 4.22 -10.48 -4.68
C GLU A 100 4.55 -8.98 -4.79
N ALA A 101 4.25 -8.17 -3.77
CA ALA A 101 4.62 -6.75 -3.76
C ALA A 101 6.14 -6.54 -3.89
N LEU A 102 6.95 -7.34 -3.18
CA LEU A 102 8.40 -7.33 -3.30
C LEU A 102 8.86 -7.81 -4.68
N HIS A 103 8.21 -8.83 -5.24
CA HIS A 103 8.47 -9.28 -6.60
C HIS A 103 8.22 -8.13 -7.59
N LEU A 104 7.05 -7.49 -7.55
CA LEU A 104 6.70 -6.34 -8.40
C LEU A 104 7.70 -5.17 -8.27
N ARG A 105 8.24 -4.97 -7.07
CA ARG A 105 9.25 -3.94 -6.76
C ARG A 105 10.61 -4.25 -7.41
N TYR A 106 11.03 -5.51 -7.43
CA TYR A 106 12.40 -5.89 -7.76
C TYR A 106 12.57 -6.76 -9.02
N SER A 107 11.49 -7.24 -9.65
CA SER A 107 11.55 -8.16 -10.80
C SER A 107 11.92 -7.54 -12.15
N GLY A 108 12.20 -6.23 -12.20
CA GLY A 108 12.55 -5.48 -13.42
C GLY A 108 14.03 -5.09 -13.54
N ARG A 109 14.96 -5.83 -12.92
CA ARG A 109 16.41 -5.63 -13.09
C ARG A 109 17.04 -6.71 -13.96
#